data_AF-A0A1S1V3H2-F1
#
_entry.id   AF-A0A1S1V3H2-F1
#
_cell.length_a   1.000
_cell.length_b   1.000
_cell.length_c   1.000
_cell.angle_alpha   90.00
_cell.angle_beta   90.00
_cell.angle_gamma   90.00
#
_symmetry.space_group_name_H-M   'P 1'
#
loop_
_entity.id
_entity.type
_entity.pdbx_description
1 polymer ?
#
loop_
_entity_poly.entity_id
_entity_poly.type
_entity_poly.pdbx_seq_one_letter_code
_entity_poly.pdbx_strand_id
1 'polypeptide(L)'
;MNYSEGLTYVKKLEGKGSRVVYKDGEYPDLTINYPGRKRHGDYRLTLGMDDAPTHAYIAETLIEHINLKTFSFQQLKSFLEDVYTNGTNTEYNNYKLEFLKHLVYWVTLQEEVNYPRSNGYAGIKLPFCRYFEAICAAERIINISTQEIILRCNNHGAGRPRLFNIENTPSFYQY
;
A
#
# COMPACT_ATOMS: atom_id res chain seq x y z
N MET A 1 5.08 12.52 5.03
CA MET A 1 5.88 11.70 5.95
C MET A 1 6.43 10.51 5.19
N ASN A 2 7.75 10.31 5.13
CA ASN A 2 8.36 9.11 4.54
C ASN A 2 8.29 7.91 5.51
N TYR A 3 8.66 6.71 5.07
CA TYR A 3 8.55 5.48 5.90
C TYR A 3 9.40 5.51 7.18
N SER A 4 10.58 6.14 7.17
CA SER A 4 11.42 6.25 8.37
C SER A 4 10.77 7.13 9.44
N GLU A 5 10.23 8.27 8.99
CA GLU A 5 9.43 9.17 9.83
C GLU A 5 8.15 8.47 10.31
N GLY A 6 7.50 7.68 9.44
CA GLY A 6 6.33 6.86 9.76
C GLY A 6 6.58 5.85 10.86
N LEU A 7 7.66 5.08 10.77
CA LEU A 7 8.08 4.12 11.80
C LEU A 7 8.36 4.81 13.14
N THR A 8 8.96 6.01 13.10
CA THR A 8 9.17 6.82 14.30
C THR A 8 7.86 7.34 14.87
N TYR A 9 6.94 7.74 13.99
CA TYR A 9 5.64 8.28 14.36
C TYR A 9 4.74 7.24 15.04
N VAL A 10 4.64 6.03 14.50
CA VAL A 10 3.79 4.96 15.08
C VAL A 10 4.26 4.53 16.46
N LYS A 11 5.57 4.52 16.73
CA LYS A 11 6.12 4.30 18.07
C LYS A 11 5.66 5.37 19.07
N LYS A 12 5.51 6.62 18.63
CA LYS A 12 5.02 7.74 19.45
C LYS A 12 3.50 7.74 19.66
N LEU A 13 2.77 6.88 18.96
CA LEU A 13 1.33 6.68 19.17
C LEU A 13 1.03 5.74 20.33
N GLU A 14 2.05 5.11 20.91
CA GLU A 14 1.87 4.23 22.04
C GLU A 14 1.13 4.90 23.20
N GLY A 15 0.00 4.30 23.59
CA GLY A 15 -0.89 4.81 24.64
C GLY A 15 -1.79 5.99 24.25
N LYS A 16 -1.83 6.40 22.97
CA LYS A 16 -2.59 7.57 22.50
C LYS A 16 -3.96 7.26 21.87
N GLY A 17 -4.33 5.99 21.71
CA GLY A 17 -5.61 5.58 21.13
C GLY A 17 -5.69 5.78 19.62
N SER A 18 -6.85 6.24 19.13
CA SER A 18 -7.12 6.36 17.68
C SER A 18 -6.81 7.75 17.13
N ARG A 19 -6.40 7.82 15.87
CA ARG A 19 -6.10 9.07 15.15
C ARG A 19 -6.47 8.97 13.68
N VAL A 20 -7.26 9.94 13.21
CA VAL A 20 -7.55 10.13 11.79
C VAL A 20 -6.28 10.61 11.07
N VAL A 21 -5.94 9.93 9.98
CA VAL A 21 -4.75 10.21 9.15
C VAL A 21 -5.09 10.60 7.72
N TYR A 22 -6.37 10.55 7.35
CA TYR A 22 -6.91 11.14 6.14
C TYR A 22 -8.40 11.47 6.32
N LYS A 23 -8.82 12.64 5.84
CA LYS A 23 -10.20 13.11 5.85
C LYS A 23 -10.41 14.18 4.79
N ASP A 24 -11.32 13.93 3.85
CA ASP A 24 -11.69 14.87 2.78
C ASP A 24 -13.20 14.96 2.50
N GLY A 25 -14.00 14.03 3.04
CA GLY A 25 -15.45 13.97 2.87
C GLY A 25 -15.94 13.22 1.63
N GLU A 26 -15.04 12.94 0.67
CA GLU A 26 -15.34 12.12 -0.51
C GLU A 26 -15.09 10.63 -0.25
N TYR A 27 -14.13 10.33 0.63
CA TYR A 27 -13.81 8.98 1.08
C TYR A 27 -14.05 8.77 2.57
N PRO A 28 -14.28 7.53 3.01
CA PRO A 28 -14.32 7.21 4.44
C PRO A 28 -13.02 7.62 5.13
N ASP A 29 -13.14 8.16 6.35
CA ASP A 29 -11.98 8.56 7.16
C ASP A 29 -11.00 7.38 7.30
N LEU A 30 -9.71 7.62 7.04
CA LEU A 30 -8.66 6.63 7.29
C LEU A 30 -8.13 6.86 8.70
N THR A 31 -8.31 5.87 9.57
CA THR A 31 -8.01 5.98 11.00
C THR A 31 -7.00 4.94 11.44
N ILE A 32 -5.98 5.39 12.15
CA ILE A 32 -5.05 4.54 12.88
C ILE A 32 -5.62 4.29 14.26
N ASN A 33 -5.73 3.03 14.67
CA ASN A 33 -6.16 2.62 16.00
C ASN A 33 -4.98 1.98 16.72
N TYR A 34 -4.66 2.49 17.91
CA TYR A 34 -3.62 1.96 18.78
C TYR A 34 -4.20 1.44 20.11
N PRO A 35 -3.72 0.31 20.64
CA PRO A 35 -2.73 -0.59 20.04
C PRO A 35 -3.27 -1.38 18.84
N GLY A 36 -2.37 -1.77 17.93
CA GLY A 36 -2.61 -2.84 16.98
C GLY A 36 -2.59 -4.23 17.66
N ARG A 37 -2.66 -5.29 16.85
CA ARG A 37 -2.69 -6.68 17.35
C ARG A 37 -1.48 -7.02 18.22
N LYS A 38 -0.29 -6.54 17.85
CA LYS A 38 0.97 -6.84 18.56
C LYS A 38 1.25 -5.89 19.74
N ARG A 39 0.32 -4.99 20.07
CA ARG A 39 0.44 -3.97 21.11
C ARG A 39 1.56 -2.96 20.86
N HIS A 40 2.82 -3.33 21.10
CA HIS A 40 3.94 -2.40 21.06
C HIS A 40 4.37 -2.12 19.62
N GLY A 41 4.34 -0.84 19.23
CA GLY A 41 4.80 -0.37 17.92
C GLY A 41 3.93 -0.80 16.72
N ASP A 42 2.78 -1.44 16.94
CA ASP A 42 1.83 -1.88 15.91
C ASP A 42 0.52 -1.08 16.00
N TYR A 43 -0.18 -0.96 14.89
CA TYR A 43 -1.47 -0.28 14.79
C TYR A 43 -2.43 -1.04 13.89
N ARG A 44 -3.74 -0.81 14.07
CA ARG A 44 -4.77 -1.27 13.13
C ARG A 44 -5.26 -0.08 12.31
N LEU A 45 -5.17 -0.17 10.99
CA LEU A 45 -5.81 0.78 10.11
C LEU A 45 -7.30 0.41 9.93
N THR A 46 -8.18 1.41 9.97
CA THR A 46 -9.59 1.27 9.60
C THR A 46 -9.94 2.31 8.55
N LEU A 47 -10.74 1.90 7.58
CA LEU A 47 -11.38 2.74 6.59
C LEU A 47 -12.84 2.90 7.00
N GLY A 48 -13.26 4.11 7.34
CA GLY A 48 -14.57 4.33 7.95
C GLY A 48 -14.64 3.81 9.39
N MET A 49 -15.72 3.10 9.74
CA MET A 49 -15.99 2.73 11.14
C MET A 49 -15.21 1.51 11.64
N ASP A 50 -15.01 0.47 10.83
CA ASP A 50 -14.27 -0.72 11.31
C ASP A 50 -13.58 -1.57 10.23
N ASP A 51 -13.71 -1.23 8.94
CA ASP A 51 -13.17 -2.07 7.88
C ASP A 51 -11.65 -1.92 7.78
N ALA A 52 -10.91 -3.02 7.97
CA ALA A 52 -9.47 -3.03 7.79
C ALA A 52 -9.14 -3.14 6.29
N PRO A 53 -8.53 -2.11 5.67
CA PRO A 53 -8.17 -2.19 4.26
C PRO A 53 -7.11 -3.27 4.02
N THR A 54 -7.28 -4.05 2.95
CA THR A 54 -6.37 -5.15 2.60
C THR A 54 -5.48 -4.79 1.42
N HIS A 55 -4.39 -5.54 1.23
CA HIS A 55 -3.58 -5.42 0.02
C HIS A 55 -4.39 -5.79 -1.25
N ALA A 56 -5.30 -6.76 -1.15
CA ALA A 56 -6.20 -7.11 -2.25
C ALA A 56 -7.12 -5.95 -2.63
N TYR A 57 -7.73 -5.28 -1.65
CA TYR A 57 -8.57 -4.10 -1.89
C TYR A 57 -7.82 -3.00 -2.65
N ILE A 58 -6.57 -2.71 -2.26
CA ILE A 58 -5.74 -1.73 -2.96
C ILE A 58 -5.43 -2.20 -4.40
N ALA A 59 -5.07 -3.46 -4.58
CA ALA A 59 -4.78 -4.01 -5.90
C ALA A 59 -6.01 -3.94 -6.82
N GLU A 60 -7.19 -4.31 -6.32
CA GLU A 60 -8.49 -4.19 -7.01
C GLU A 60 -8.76 -2.74 -7.42
N THR A 61 -8.57 -1.80 -6.50
CA THR A 61 -8.78 -0.37 -6.76
C THR A 61 -7.85 0.15 -7.86
N LEU A 62 -6.58 -0.25 -7.85
CA LEU A 62 -5.61 0.12 -8.91
C LEU A 62 -5.99 -0.48 -10.26
N ILE A 63 -6.42 -1.75 -10.29
CA ILE A 63 -6.91 -2.43 -11.49
C ILE A 63 -8.14 -1.72 -12.05
N GLU A 64 -9.09 -1.36 -11.19
CA GLU A 64 -10.31 -0.64 -11.58
C GLU A 64 -9.98 0.72 -12.20
N HIS A 65 -9.04 1.47 -11.64
CA HIS A 65 -8.62 2.76 -12.20
C HIS A 65 -8.05 2.65 -13.62
N ILE A 66 -7.30 1.57 -13.92
CA ILE A 66 -6.84 1.27 -15.29
C ILE A 66 -8.03 0.92 -16.18
N ASN A 67 -8.87 -0.04 -15.76
CA ASN A 67 -9.99 -0.54 -16.56
C ASN A 67 -11.00 0.56 -16.92
N LEU A 68 -11.28 1.46 -15.97
CA LEU A 68 -12.17 2.61 -16.15
C LEU A 68 -11.47 3.80 -16.81
N LYS A 69 -10.17 3.68 -17.15
CA LYS A 69 -9.34 4.77 -17.72
C LYS A 69 -9.36 6.04 -16.85
N THR A 70 -9.51 5.88 -15.54
CA THR A 70 -9.42 7.01 -14.59
C THR A 70 -7.98 7.52 -14.53
N PHE A 71 -7.02 6.59 -14.55
CA PHE A 71 -5.60 6.89 -14.63
C PHE A 71 -4.95 5.95 -15.64
N SER A 72 -3.92 6.44 -16.34
CA SER A 72 -3.09 5.60 -17.20
C SER A 72 -2.11 4.74 -16.39
N PHE A 73 -1.61 3.67 -17.00
CA PHE A 73 -0.49 2.90 -16.46
C PHE A 73 0.66 3.75 -15.95
N GLN A 74 1.11 4.71 -16.77
CA GLN A 74 2.27 5.54 -16.43
C GLN A 74 1.99 6.43 -15.22
N GLN A 75 0.77 6.97 -15.10
CA GLN A 75 0.38 7.76 -13.93
C GLN A 75 0.38 6.91 -12.66
N LEU A 76 -0.19 5.69 -12.70
CA LEU A 76 -0.19 4.81 -11.52
C LEU A 76 1.20 4.27 -11.18
N LYS A 77 2.03 3.98 -12.19
CA LYS A 77 3.42 3.59 -12.00
C LYS A 77 4.21 4.69 -11.29
N SER A 78 4.14 5.93 -11.79
CA SER A 78 4.80 7.08 -11.16
C SER A 78 4.25 7.38 -9.77
N PHE A 79 2.93 7.27 -9.58
CA PHE A 79 2.31 7.37 -8.26
C PHE A 79 2.89 6.34 -7.27
N LEU A 80 3.00 5.06 -7.65
CA LEU A 80 3.58 4.04 -6.77
C LEU A 80 5.06 4.33 -6.45
N GLU A 81 5.84 4.81 -7.42
CA GLU A 81 7.23 5.22 -7.20
C GLU A 81 7.36 6.39 -6.23
N ASP A 82 6.49 7.39 -6.39
CA ASP A 82 6.43 8.58 -5.52
C ASP A 82 6.07 8.19 -4.09
N VAL A 83 5.02 7.38 -3.89
CA VAL A 83 4.60 6.97 -2.54
C VAL A 83 5.66 6.06 -1.89
N TYR A 84 6.31 5.18 -2.67
CA TYR A 84 7.41 4.37 -2.16
C TYR A 84 8.58 5.24 -1.67
N THR A 85 8.95 6.27 -2.44
CA THR A 85 10.12 7.11 -2.19
C THR A 85 9.85 8.17 -1.13
N ASN A 86 8.72 8.86 -1.23
CA ASN A 86 8.41 10.07 -0.47
C ASN A 86 7.33 9.86 0.60
N GLY A 87 6.66 8.70 0.60
CA GLY A 87 5.52 8.43 1.48
C GLY A 87 4.40 9.45 1.28
N THR A 88 3.90 10.03 2.37
CA THR A 88 2.85 11.08 2.30
C THR A 88 3.38 12.49 2.06
N ASN A 89 4.67 12.69 1.77
CA ASN A 89 5.23 14.02 1.48
C ASN A 89 4.86 14.55 0.09
N THR A 90 4.45 13.68 -0.83
CA THR A 90 3.96 14.11 -2.15
C THR A 90 2.55 14.66 -2.02
N GLU A 91 2.22 15.75 -2.73
CA GLU A 91 0.87 16.31 -2.80
C GLU A 91 0.25 15.98 -4.16
N TYR A 92 -1.00 15.51 -4.15
CA TYR A 92 -1.78 15.29 -5.37
C TYR A 92 -2.98 16.23 -5.39
N ASN A 93 -3.12 17.02 -6.47
CA ASN A 93 -4.32 17.84 -6.70
C ASN A 93 -5.58 16.99 -6.94
N ASN A 94 -5.41 15.73 -7.36
CA ASN A 94 -6.50 14.81 -7.58
C ASN A 94 -6.84 14.10 -6.25
N TYR A 95 -8.04 14.35 -5.73
CA TYR A 95 -8.50 13.80 -4.44
C TYR A 95 -8.45 12.26 -4.38
N LYS A 96 -8.65 11.55 -5.51
CA LYS A 96 -8.56 10.08 -5.55
C LYS A 96 -7.12 9.61 -5.34
N LEU A 97 -6.14 10.26 -5.98
CA LEU A 97 -4.72 9.94 -5.77
C LEU A 97 -4.26 10.35 -4.37
N GLU A 98 -4.79 11.46 -3.85
CA GLU A 98 -4.50 11.92 -2.50
C GLU A 98 -5.01 10.92 -1.45
N PHE A 99 -6.24 10.41 -1.59
CA PHE A 99 -6.75 9.31 -0.78
C PHE A 99 -5.91 8.03 -0.96
N LEU A 100 -5.65 7.61 -2.20
CA LEU A 100 -4.87 6.41 -2.51
C LEU A 100 -3.47 6.47 -1.89
N LYS A 101 -2.83 7.65 -1.88
CA LYS A 101 -1.52 7.87 -1.25
C LYS A 101 -1.56 7.48 0.22
N HIS A 102 -2.54 8.01 0.96
CA HIS A 102 -2.69 7.71 2.38
C HIS A 102 -3.01 6.23 2.61
N LEU A 103 -3.92 5.67 1.81
CA LEU A 103 -4.29 4.26 1.90
C LEU A 103 -3.10 3.33 1.65
N VAL A 104 -2.39 3.49 0.54
CA VAL A 104 -1.20 2.70 0.17
C VAL A 104 -0.11 2.88 1.24
N TYR A 105 0.19 4.11 1.63
CA TYR A 105 1.24 4.39 2.60
C TYR A 105 0.97 3.72 3.95
N TRP A 106 -0.22 3.90 4.51
CA TRP A 106 -0.53 3.39 5.84
C TRP A 106 -0.74 1.88 5.87
N VAL A 107 -1.23 1.26 4.79
CA VAL A 107 -1.29 -0.21 4.71
C VAL A 107 0.10 -0.82 4.61
N THR A 108 0.97 -0.27 3.75
CA THR A 108 2.32 -0.81 3.56
C THR A 108 3.26 -0.50 4.73
N LEU A 109 3.12 0.63 5.41
CA LEU A 109 3.87 0.90 6.64
C LEU A 109 3.58 -0.14 7.72
N GLN A 110 2.35 -0.65 7.79
CA GLN A 110 1.98 -1.73 8.72
C GLN A 110 2.72 -3.04 8.38
N GLU A 111 2.96 -3.31 7.09
CA GLU A 111 3.79 -4.44 6.65
C GLU A 111 5.25 -4.27 7.09
N GLU A 112 5.82 -3.07 7.00
CA GLU A 112 7.18 -2.79 7.50
C GLU A 112 7.30 -2.97 9.01
N VAL A 113 6.27 -2.59 9.78
CA VAL A 113 6.22 -2.83 11.23
C VAL A 113 6.20 -4.33 11.51
N ASN A 114 5.41 -5.09 10.76
CA ASN A 114 5.18 -6.51 11.03
C ASN A 114 6.31 -7.41 10.53
N TYR A 115 6.92 -7.07 9.40
CA TYR A 115 7.94 -7.82 8.68
C TYR A 115 9.03 -6.85 8.18
N PRO A 116 9.83 -6.26 9.08
CA PRO A 116 10.74 -5.18 8.74
C PRO A 116 11.90 -5.65 7.85
N ARG A 117 12.29 -4.79 6.89
CA ARG A 117 13.46 -5.04 6.02
C ARG A 117 14.75 -5.16 6.80
N SER A 118 14.87 -4.48 7.95
CA SER A 118 16.02 -4.61 8.84
C SER A 118 16.24 -6.03 9.36
N ASN A 119 15.21 -6.87 9.32
CA ASN A 119 15.26 -8.26 9.78
C ASN A 119 15.29 -9.26 8.60
N GLY A 120 15.61 -8.80 7.39
CA GLY A 120 15.72 -9.66 6.20
C GLY A 120 14.39 -9.98 5.49
N TYR A 121 13.27 -9.40 5.94
CA TYR A 121 12.00 -9.48 5.21
C TYR A 121 11.96 -8.50 4.04
N ALA A 122 10.96 -8.62 3.17
CA ALA A 122 10.74 -7.66 2.09
C ALA A 122 10.11 -6.33 2.58
N GLY A 123 9.44 -6.33 3.74
CA GLY A 123 8.70 -5.19 4.28
C GLY A 123 7.82 -4.52 3.23
N ILE A 124 7.89 -3.19 3.12
CA ILE A 124 7.07 -2.45 2.14
C ILE A 124 7.28 -2.89 0.70
N LYS A 125 8.46 -3.43 0.33
CA LYS A 125 8.76 -3.77 -1.07
C LYS A 125 7.78 -4.81 -1.62
N LEU A 126 7.37 -5.78 -0.82
CA LEU A 126 6.49 -6.86 -1.28
C LEU A 126 5.10 -6.33 -1.70
N PRO A 127 4.39 -5.55 -0.87
CA PRO A 127 3.18 -4.87 -1.30
C PRO A 127 3.34 -4.02 -2.56
N PHE A 128 4.37 -3.17 -2.64
CA PHE A 128 4.60 -2.34 -3.82
C PHE A 128 4.84 -3.17 -5.08
N CYS A 129 5.59 -4.27 -4.98
CA CYS A 129 5.73 -5.21 -6.10
C CYS A 129 4.38 -5.76 -6.56
N ARG A 130 3.53 -6.17 -5.62
CA ARG A 130 2.18 -6.70 -5.93
C ARG A 130 1.27 -5.65 -6.55
N TYR A 131 1.35 -4.40 -6.10
CA TYR A 131 0.59 -3.29 -6.69
C TYR A 131 1.05 -2.97 -8.11
N PHE A 132 2.35 -3.01 -8.36
CA PHE A 132 2.89 -2.87 -9.72
C PHE A 132 2.45 -4.03 -10.63
N GLU A 133 2.49 -5.27 -10.12
CA GLU A 133 1.97 -6.43 -10.85
C GLU A 133 0.48 -6.31 -11.17
N ALA A 134 -0.31 -5.72 -10.27
CA ALA A 134 -1.74 -5.47 -10.49
C ALA A 134 -2.00 -4.54 -11.68
N ILE A 135 -1.28 -3.41 -11.75
CA ILE A 135 -1.42 -2.50 -12.90
C ILE A 135 -0.84 -3.09 -14.18
N CYS A 136 0.21 -3.93 -14.11
CA CYS A 136 0.72 -4.66 -15.27
C CYS A 136 -0.26 -5.71 -15.79
N ALA A 137 -0.94 -6.44 -14.90
CA ALA A 137 -1.96 -7.41 -15.28
C ALA A 137 -3.19 -6.72 -15.92
N ALA A 138 -3.62 -5.59 -15.37
CA ALA A 138 -4.72 -4.80 -15.94
C ALA A 138 -4.42 -4.30 -17.36
N GLU A 139 -3.18 -3.85 -17.61
CA GLU A 139 -2.70 -3.42 -18.94
C GLU A 139 -2.25 -4.57 -19.85
N ARG A 140 -2.37 -5.82 -19.40
CA ARG A 140 -1.90 -7.02 -20.15
C ARG A 140 -0.42 -6.98 -20.52
N ILE A 141 0.41 -6.32 -19.73
CA ILE A 141 1.88 -6.32 -19.87
C ILE A 141 2.46 -7.69 -19.49
N ILE A 142 1.79 -8.38 -18.57
CA ILE A 142 2.12 -9.74 -18.15
C ILE A 142 0.96 -10.69 -18.42
N ASN A 143 1.26 -11.93 -18.75
CA ASN A 143 0.26 -12.97 -19.03
C ASN A 143 -0.21 -13.64 -17.74
N ILE A 144 -0.89 -12.88 -16.88
CA ILE A 144 -1.54 -13.37 -15.66
C ILE A 144 -2.86 -12.63 -15.46
N SER A 145 -3.87 -13.30 -14.92
CA SER A 145 -5.15 -12.65 -14.67
C SER A 145 -5.07 -11.69 -13.47
N THR A 146 -5.90 -10.65 -13.49
CA THR A 146 -6.08 -9.75 -12.36
C THR A 146 -6.55 -10.49 -11.11
N GLN A 147 -7.36 -11.54 -11.26
CA GLN A 147 -7.83 -12.37 -10.16
C GLN A 147 -6.71 -13.18 -9.49
N GLU A 148 -5.77 -13.73 -10.26
CA GLU A 148 -4.58 -14.38 -9.72
C GLU A 148 -3.69 -13.40 -8.95
N ILE A 149 -3.54 -12.15 -9.43
CA ILE A 149 -2.82 -11.10 -8.68
C ILE A 149 -3.51 -10.78 -7.36
N ILE A 150 -4.84 -10.66 -7.34
CA ILE A 150 -5.62 -10.41 -6.12
C ILE A 150 -5.41 -11.53 -5.11
N LEU A 151 -5.49 -12.80 -5.54
CA LEU A 151 -5.23 -13.95 -4.68
C LEU A 151 -3.81 -13.94 -4.11
N ARG A 152 -2.83 -13.57 -4.94
CA ARG A 152 -1.43 -13.43 -4.55
C ARG A 152 -1.20 -12.31 -3.51
N CYS A 153 -2.03 -11.27 -3.49
CA CYS A 153 -2.02 -10.25 -2.44
C CYS A 153 -2.48 -10.77 -1.08
N ASN A 154 -3.31 -11.82 -1.05
CA ASN A 154 -3.86 -12.45 0.16
C ASN A 154 -3.05 -13.66 0.66
N ASN A 155 -1.81 -13.83 0.18
CA ASN A 155 -1.01 -15.03 0.40
C ASN A 155 -0.42 -15.13 1.82
N HIS A 156 -1.27 -15.23 2.84
CA HIS A 156 -0.89 -15.37 4.24
C HIS A 156 -0.21 -16.73 4.49
N GLY A 157 1.00 -16.71 5.05
CA GLY A 157 1.70 -17.92 5.53
C GLY A 157 2.41 -18.74 4.46
N ALA A 158 2.33 -18.37 3.18
CA ALA A 158 3.15 -18.95 2.13
C ALA A 158 4.44 -18.15 1.93
N GLY A 159 5.48 -18.80 1.41
CA GLY A 159 6.79 -18.19 1.20
C GLY A 159 6.73 -16.95 0.30
N ARG A 160 7.79 -16.11 0.38
CA ARG A 160 7.96 -14.94 -0.49
C ARG A 160 7.83 -15.37 -1.95
N PRO A 161 6.80 -14.93 -2.68
CA PRO A 161 6.53 -15.46 -4.01
C PRO A 161 7.49 -14.80 -5.00
N ARG A 162 7.83 -15.46 -6.13
CA ARG A 162 8.78 -14.92 -7.13
C ARG A 162 8.20 -13.71 -7.88
N LEU A 163 9.06 -12.81 -8.36
CA LEU A 163 8.67 -11.70 -9.23
C LEU A 163 8.46 -12.22 -10.65
N PHE A 164 7.61 -11.53 -11.40
CA PHE A 164 7.51 -11.74 -12.83
C PHE A 164 8.69 -11.08 -13.53
N ASN A 165 9.04 -11.59 -14.71
CA ASN A 165 10.02 -10.94 -15.56
C ASN A 165 9.34 -9.80 -16.33
N ILE A 166 9.55 -8.56 -15.88
CA ILE A 166 8.93 -7.35 -16.44
C ILE A 166 10.06 -6.39 -16.81
N GLU A 167 9.99 -5.78 -17.99
CA GLU A 167 10.94 -4.76 -18.42
C GLU A 167 10.59 -3.38 -17.86
N ASN A 168 11.59 -2.50 -17.71
CA ASN A 168 11.41 -1.11 -17.27
C ASN A 168 10.68 -0.98 -15.92
N THR A 169 11.04 -1.81 -14.95
CA THR A 169 10.37 -1.86 -13.66
C THR A 169 10.76 -0.71 -12.74
N PRO A 170 9.86 -0.30 -11.83
CA PRO A 170 10.19 0.65 -10.76
C PRO A 170 11.35 0.23 -9.87
N SER A 171 11.98 1.21 -9.21
CA SER A 171 13.13 0.99 -8.31
C SER A 171 12.84 0.02 -7.15
N PHE A 172 11.56 -0.08 -6.74
CA PHE A 172 11.10 -0.96 -5.69
C PHE A 172 10.85 -2.41 -6.13
N TYR A 173 10.83 -2.70 -7.45
CA TYR A 173 10.47 -4.02 -7.99
C TYR A 173 11.64 -5.00 -7.94
N GLN A 174 12.14 -5.25 -6.74
CA GLN A 174 13.29 -6.12 -6.45
C GLN A 174 13.37 -6.43 -4.95
N TYR A 175 13.81 -7.64 -4.59
CA TYR A 175 14.02 -8.05 -3.20
C TYR A 175 15.06 -9.14 -3.01
#